data_AF-A0A352EYG6-F1
#
_entry.id   AF-A0A352EYG6-F1
#
_cell.length_a   1.000
_cell.length_b   1.000
_cell.length_c   1.000
_cell.angle_alpha   90.00
_cell.angle_beta   90.00
_cell.angle_gamma   90.00
#
_symmetry.space_group_name_H-M   'P 1'
#
loop_
_entity.id
_entity.type
_entity.pdbx_description
1 polymer ?
#
loop_
_entity_poly.entity_id
_entity_poly.type
_entity_poly.pdbx_seq_one_letter_code
_entity_poly.pdbx_strand_id
1 'polypeptide(L)'
;MNERSSQVILKASEEEPMASIIQPVATLQTGTLIDVFRQVRARTMQIVVPLEIEDYVIQTAEFMSPPRWHIGHTSWFFETLLQTYKPGYQPYSQEFLFYFNSYYEGFGARIERPKRGTKSRP
;
A
#
# COMPACT_ATOMS: atom_id res chain seq x y z
N MET A 1 32.28 -19.36 51.71
CA MET A 1 33.21 -19.54 50.57
C MET A 1 32.69 -20.75 49.82
N ASN A 2 32.10 -20.73 48.64
CA ASN A 2 31.82 -19.79 47.53
C ASN A 2 30.51 -20.36 46.91
N GLU A 3 29.66 -19.73 46.11
CA GLU A 3 29.48 -18.40 45.55
C GLU A 3 28.03 -18.38 45.04
N ARG A 4 27.43 -17.19 45.01
CA ARG A 4 26.09 -16.94 44.47
C ARG A 4 26.04 -17.24 42.97
N SER A 5 24.94 -17.78 42.47
CA SER A 5 24.44 -17.39 41.15
C SER A 5 22.92 -17.47 41.09
N SER A 6 22.37 -16.27 40.92
CA SER A 6 20.97 -15.88 40.90
C SER A 6 20.19 -16.59 39.79
N GLN A 7 19.08 -17.24 40.14
CA GLN A 7 17.99 -17.45 39.19
C GLN A 7 17.27 -16.11 39.01
N VAL A 8 17.70 -15.33 38.03
CA VAL A 8 16.92 -14.20 37.51
C VAL A 8 15.87 -14.80 36.58
N ILE A 9 14.62 -14.74 37.02
CA ILE A 9 13.45 -15.03 36.20
C ILE A 9 13.39 -13.96 35.10
N LEU A 10 13.91 -14.29 33.91
CA LEU A 10 13.66 -13.50 32.71
C LEU A 10 12.25 -13.87 32.23
N LYS A 11 11.28 -13.01 32.55
CA LYS A 11 9.97 -12.99 31.92
C LYS A 11 10.18 -12.99 30.41
N ALA A 12 9.56 -13.95 29.73
CA ALA A 12 9.33 -13.90 28.30
C ALA A 12 8.68 -12.56 27.97
N SER A 13 9.35 -11.74 27.16
CA SER A 13 8.71 -10.64 26.47
C SER A 13 7.72 -11.26 25.48
N GLU A 14 6.43 -11.15 25.80
CA GLU A 14 5.34 -11.47 24.89
C GLU A 14 5.51 -10.59 23.64
N GLU A 15 6.03 -11.18 22.57
CA GLU A 15 5.85 -10.62 21.24
C GLU A 15 4.36 -10.69 20.92
N GLU A 16 3.66 -9.57 21.09
CA GLU A 16 2.33 -9.36 20.53
C GLU A 16 2.36 -9.73 19.04
N PRO A 17 1.59 -10.73 18.58
CA PRO A 17 1.70 -11.19 17.21
C PRO A 17 1.16 -10.10 16.27
N MET A 18 2.03 -9.58 15.40
CA MET A 18 1.71 -8.67 14.28
C MET A 18 0.56 -9.18 13.38
N ALA A 19 0.19 -10.46 13.49
CA ALA A 19 -0.97 -11.06 12.85
C ALA A 19 -2.33 -10.47 13.28
N SER A 20 -2.40 -9.67 14.35
CA SER A 20 -3.68 -9.13 14.88
C SER A 20 -4.22 -7.90 14.14
N ILE A 21 -3.40 -7.20 13.33
CA ILE A 21 -3.79 -5.91 12.71
C ILE A 21 -4.66 -6.10 11.46
N ILE A 22 -4.61 -7.27 10.83
CA ILE A 22 -5.35 -7.55 9.59
C ILE A 22 -6.62 -8.33 9.94
N GLN A 23 -7.68 -7.60 10.30
CA GLN A 23 -9.05 -8.13 10.36
C GLN A 23 -9.35 -8.97 9.09
N PRO A 24 -10.00 -10.15 9.22
CA PRO A 24 -10.43 -10.94 8.06
C PRO A 24 -11.27 -10.07 7.12
N VAL A 25 -11.27 -10.40 5.82
CA VAL A 25 -12.12 -9.72 4.83
C VAL A 25 -13.56 -9.81 5.30
N ALA A 26 -14.02 -8.78 6.02
CA ALA A 26 -15.40 -8.65 6.43
C ALA A 26 -16.22 -8.67 5.15
N THR A 27 -17.28 -9.47 5.14
CA THR A 27 -18.27 -9.48 4.08
C THR A 27 -18.66 -8.02 3.81
N LEU A 28 -18.37 -7.50 2.62
CA LEU A 28 -18.59 -6.09 2.27
C LEU A 28 -20.01 -5.70 2.70
N GLN A 29 -20.11 -4.76 3.64
CA GLN A 29 -21.38 -4.41 4.29
C GLN A 29 -22.38 -3.88 3.26
N THR A 30 -23.66 -4.19 3.50
CA THR A 30 -24.83 -3.68 2.78
C THR A 30 -24.90 -2.16 2.87
N GLY A 31 -24.53 -1.46 1.80
CA GLY A 31 -24.55 0.00 1.65
C GLY A 31 -24.56 0.41 0.19
N THR A 32 -24.59 1.71 -0.10
CA THR A 32 -24.50 2.18 -1.50
C THR A 32 -23.12 1.89 -2.09
N LEU A 33 -22.97 1.91 -3.43
CA LEU A 33 -21.66 1.75 -4.07
C LEU A 33 -20.62 2.77 -3.59
N ILE A 34 -21.06 3.98 -3.24
CA ILE A 34 -20.19 5.03 -2.70
C ILE A 34 -19.67 4.65 -1.31
N ASP A 35 -20.51 4.04 -0.47
CA ASP A 35 -20.12 3.61 0.87
C ASP A 35 -19.10 2.47 0.79
N VAL A 36 -19.36 1.49 -0.09
CA VAL A 36 -18.43 0.38 -0.35
C VAL A 36 -17.09 0.92 -0.88
N PHE A 37 -17.12 1.84 -1.84
CA PHE A 37 -15.91 2.49 -2.35
C PHE A 37 -15.11 3.16 -1.22
N ARG A 38 -15.77 3.96 -0.37
CA ARG A 38 -15.12 4.63 0.77
C ARG A 38 -14.53 3.64 1.76
N GLN A 39 -15.25 2.57 2.10
CA GLN A 39 -14.76 1.53 3.01
C GLN A 39 -13.52 0.82 2.47
N VAL A 40 -13.53 0.42 1.18
CA VAL A 40 -12.38 -0.23 0.54
C VAL A 40 -11.17 0.70 0.49
N ARG A 41 -11.36 1.99 0.16
CA ARG A 41 -10.27 2.98 0.15
C ARG A 41 -9.70 3.21 1.55
N ALA A 42 -10.56 3.29 2.57
CA ALA A 42 -10.13 3.42 3.96
C ALA A 42 -9.34 2.19 4.42
N ARG A 43 -9.74 0.99 4.00
CA ARG A 43 -9.02 -0.25 4.32
C ARG A 43 -7.60 -0.26 3.76
N THR A 44 -7.40 0.20 2.52
CA THR A 44 -6.03 0.36 1.97
C THR A 44 -5.19 1.25 2.86
N MET A 45 -5.74 2.38 3.35
CA MET A 45 -5.00 3.26 4.24
C MET A 45 -4.70 2.59 5.59
N GLN A 46 -5.66 1.89 6.20
CA GLN A 46 -5.43 1.16 7.47
C GLN A 46 -4.28 0.13 7.38
N ILE A 47 -4.12 -0.54 6.23
CA ILE A 47 -3.04 -1.52 6.03
C ILE A 47 -1.66 -0.85 6.07
N VAL A 48 -1.54 0.38 5.57
CA VAL A 48 -0.26 1.10 5.47
C VAL A 48 0.00 2.06 6.63
N VAL A 49 -1.03 2.37 7.44
CA VAL A 49 -0.91 3.20 8.66
C VAL A 49 0.28 2.84 9.57
N PRO A 50 0.61 1.55 9.84
CA PRO A 50 1.71 1.23 10.75
C PRO A 50 3.12 1.34 10.12
N LEU A 51 3.22 1.66 8.82
CA LEU A 51 4.49 1.78 8.12
C LEU A 51 5.15 3.13 8.39
N GLU A 52 6.47 3.12 8.58
CA GLU A 52 7.28 4.33 8.62
C GLU A 52 7.48 4.88 7.21
N ILE A 53 7.85 6.16 7.09
CA ILE A 53 7.92 6.84 5.78
C ILE A 53 8.93 6.16 4.82
N GLU A 54 10.00 5.59 5.36
CA GLU A 54 11.01 4.85 4.61
C GLU A 54 10.48 3.53 4.02
N ASP A 55 9.52 2.89 4.68
CA ASP A 55 8.94 1.63 4.22
C ASP A 55 8.11 1.81 2.95
N TYR A 56 7.61 3.02 2.69
CA TYR A 56 6.78 3.32 1.53
C TYR A 56 7.54 3.29 0.20
N VAL A 57 8.87 3.45 0.24
CA VAL A 57 9.69 3.61 -0.98
C VAL A 57 10.45 2.35 -1.38
N ILE A 58 10.69 1.43 -0.43
CA ILE A 58 11.56 0.27 -0.67
C ILE A 58 10.94 -0.77 -1.60
N GLN A 59 11.77 -1.33 -2.49
CA GLN A 59 11.42 -2.47 -3.34
C GLN A 59 12.41 -3.60 -3.05
N THR A 60 11.99 -4.57 -2.24
CA THR A 60 12.85 -5.65 -1.75
C THR A 60 13.13 -6.75 -2.78
N ALA A 61 12.30 -6.85 -3.83
CA ALA A 61 12.51 -7.76 -4.96
C ALA A 61 11.90 -7.19 -6.26
N GLU A 62 12.41 -7.62 -7.42
CA GLU A 62 11.97 -7.15 -8.75
C GLU A 62 10.49 -7.42 -9.05
N PHE A 63 9.91 -8.44 -8.40
CA PHE A 63 8.50 -8.77 -8.55
C PHE A 63 7.58 -8.05 -7.56
N MET A 64 8.14 -7.43 -6.52
CA MET A 64 7.38 -6.65 -5.56
C MET A 64 7.21 -5.19 -6.04
N SER A 65 6.33 -4.45 -5.38
CA SER A 65 6.18 -3.02 -5.60
C SER A 65 6.11 -2.30 -4.24
N PRO A 66 6.67 -1.09 -4.12
CA PRO A 66 6.62 -0.35 -2.87
C PRO A 66 5.17 -0.05 -2.44
N PRO A 67 4.87 0.06 -1.13
CA PRO A 67 3.54 0.42 -0.64
C PRO A 67 2.96 1.68 -1.27
N ARG A 68 3.76 2.74 -1.46
CA ARG A 68 3.30 3.96 -2.16
C ARG A 68 2.87 3.70 -3.61
N TRP A 69 3.52 2.75 -4.28
CA TRP A 69 3.18 2.39 -5.65
C TRP A 69 1.80 1.74 -5.68
N HIS A 70 1.48 0.88 -4.71
CA HIS A 70 0.14 0.28 -4.58
C HIS A 70 -0.95 1.33 -4.31
N ILE A 71 -0.70 2.29 -3.43
CA ILE A 71 -1.65 3.38 -3.13
C ILE A 71 -1.90 4.24 -4.37
N GLY A 72 -0.84 4.63 -5.07
CA GLY A 72 -0.95 5.40 -6.31
C GLY A 72 -1.61 4.61 -7.44
N HIS A 73 -1.22 3.35 -7.65
CA HIS A 73 -1.77 2.47 -8.70
C HIS A 73 -3.27 2.27 -8.58
N THR A 74 -3.78 2.00 -7.38
CA THR A 74 -5.22 1.86 -7.18
C THR A 74 -5.97 3.17 -7.44
N SER A 75 -5.36 4.33 -7.17
CA SER A 75 -5.94 5.65 -7.48
C SER A 75 -5.93 5.92 -8.98
N TRP A 76 -4.81 5.62 -9.64
CA TRP A 76 -4.61 5.71 -11.09
C TRP A 76 -5.69 4.92 -11.85
N PHE A 77 -6.05 3.72 -11.38
CA PHE A 77 -7.10 2.92 -12.03
C PHE A 77 -8.45 3.65 -12.07
N PHE A 78 -8.84 4.35 -11.01
CA PHE A 78 -10.08 5.14 -11.04
C PHE A 78 -9.92 6.42 -11.85
N GLU A 79 -8.73 7.03 -11.83
CA GLU A 79 -8.42 8.21 -12.63
C GLU A 79 -8.52 7.94 -14.14
N THR A 80 -8.08 6.77 -14.62
CA THR A 80 -8.24 6.39 -16.02
C THR A 80 -9.72 6.23 -16.41
N LEU A 81 -10.55 5.65 -15.53
CA LEU A 81 -12.00 5.60 -15.75
C LEU A 81 -12.62 7.00 -15.77
N LEU A 82 -12.21 7.90 -14.87
CA LEU A 82 -12.71 9.28 -14.85
C LEU A 82 -12.36 10.02 -16.13
N GLN A 83 -11.16 9.84 -16.68
CA GLN A 83 -10.79 10.43 -17.98
C GLN A 83 -11.71 9.95 -19.12
N THR A 84 -12.15 8.69 -19.09
CA THR A 84 -13.06 8.15 -20.11
C THR A 84 -14.52 8.60 -19.91
N TYR A 85 -15.01 8.60 -18.67
CA TYR A 85 -16.44 8.71 -18.38
C TYR A 85 -16.89 10.07 -17.82
N LYS A 86 -15.96 10.96 -17.43
CA LYS A 86 -16.27 12.30 -16.94
C LYS A 86 -15.72 13.36 -17.90
N PRO A 87 -16.58 13.94 -18.77
CA PRO A 87 -16.18 15.01 -19.68
C PRO A 87 -15.49 16.16 -18.95
N GLY A 88 -14.37 16.64 -19.50
CA GLY A 88 -13.59 17.74 -18.93
C GLY A 88 -12.75 17.38 -17.70
N TYR A 89 -12.68 16.11 -17.30
CA TYR A 89 -11.79 15.69 -16.23
C TYR A 89 -10.33 15.96 -16.58
N GLN A 90 -9.60 16.60 -15.66
CA GLN A 90 -8.16 16.84 -15.77
C GLN A 90 -7.44 15.84 -14.87
N PRO A 91 -6.42 15.12 -15.39
CA PRO A 91 -5.62 14.23 -14.56
C PRO A 91 -4.88 15.02 -13.48
N TYR A 92 -4.70 14.40 -12.33
CA TYR A 92 -3.97 14.99 -11.20
C TYR A 92 -2.52 15.27 -11.56
N SER A 93 -1.85 14.34 -12.27
CA SER A 93 -0.49 14.51 -12.76
C SER A 93 -0.22 13.60 -13.96
N GLN A 94 0.32 14.16 -15.03
CA GLN A 94 0.70 13.39 -16.22
C GLN A 94 1.83 12.39 -15.92
N GLU A 95 2.73 12.72 -14.99
CA GLU A 95 3.80 11.82 -14.56
C GLU A 95 3.24 10.59 -13.82
N PHE A 96 2.16 10.78 -13.07
CA PHE A 96 1.51 9.69 -12.33
C PHE A 96 0.81 8.72 -13.28
N LEU A 97 0.27 9.21 -14.40
CA LEU A 97 -0.28 8.35 -15.45
C LEU A 97 0.77 7.38 -16.01
N PHE A 98 2.02 7.84 -16.18
CA PHE A 98 3.14 6.99 -16.58
C PHE A 98 3.61 6.05 -15.46
N TYR A 99 3.79 6.59 -14.25
CA TYR A 99 4.46 5.87 -13.16
C TYR A 99 3.58 4.77 -12.53
N PHE A 100 2.26 4.98 -12.49
CA PHE A 100 1.31 4.05 -11.86
C PHE A 100 0.63 3.10 -12.84
N ASN A 101 0.88 3.19 -14.15
CA ASN A 101 0.42 2.18 -15.10
C ASN A 101 1.14 0.84 -14.83
N SER A 102 0.36 -0.21 -14.58
CA SER A 102 0.90 -1.54 -14.23
C SER A 102 1.44 -2.29 -15.45
N TYR A 103 0.63 -2.39 -16.50
CA TYR A 103 0.86 -3.22 -17.70
C TYR A 103 -0.10 -2.89 -18.85
N TYR A 104 -0.88 -1.81 -18.75
CA TYR A 104 -1.88 -1.50 -19.77
C TYR A 104 -1.27 -0.67 -20.90
N GLU A 105 -0.78 -1.35 -21.93
CA GLU A 105 -0.10 -0.72 -23.08
C GLU A 105 -1.01 0.30 -23.81
N GLY A 106 -2.33 0.09 -23.81
CA GLY A 106 -3.30 1.02 -24.39
C GLY A 106 -3.39 2.39 -23.69
N PHE A 107 -2.87 2.51 -22.47
CA PHE A 107 -2.82 3.76 -21.71
C PHE A 107 -1.43 4.43 -21.76
N GLY A 108 -0.54 3.97 -22.64
CA GLY A 108 0.76 4.57 -22.90
C GLY A 108 1.92 3.91 -22.16
N ALA A 109 3.09 4.55 -22.27
CA ALA A 109 4.33 4.06 -21.68
C ALA A 109 4.24 3.94 -20.15
N ARG A 110 5.10 3.11 -19.57
CA ARG A 110 5.15 2.85 -18.13
C ARG A 110 6.56 2.70 -17.61
N ILE A 111 6.73 2.87 -16.30
CA ILE A 111 7.96 2.48 -15.63
C ILE A 111 8.12 0.96 -15.62
N GLU A 112 9.34 0.46 -15.83
CA GLU A 112 9.67 -0.94 -15.65
C GLU A 112 9.41 -1.36 -14.20
N ARG A 113 8.80 -2.53 -13.98
CA ARG A 113 8.45 -3.01 -12.64
C ARG A 113 9.65 -3.06 -11.68
N PRO A 114 10.85 -3.53 -12.08
CA PRO A 114 12.03 -3.53 -11.21
C PRO A 114 12.49 -2.13 -10.77
N LYS A 115 12.04 -1.08 -11.44
CA LYS A 115 12.45 0.31 -11.19
C LYS A 115 11.42 1.10 -10.37
N ARG A 116 10.36 0.48 -9.84
CA ARG A 116 9.34 1.21 -9.05
C ARG A 116 9.93 1.78 -7.75
N GLY A 117 10.88 1.11 -7.12
CA GLY A 117 11.58 1.60 -5.92
C GLY A 117 12.62 2.70 -6.16
N THR A 118 12.97 3.03 -7.40
CA THR A 118 14.16 3.89 -7.66
C THR A 118 13.88 5.39 -7.57
N LYS A 119 12.61 5.83 -7.59
CA LYS A 119 12.26 7.24 -7.43
C LYS A 119 12.14 7.62 -5.96
N SER A 120 12.97 8.49 -5.40
CA SER A 120 12.86 8.86 -3.97
C SER A 120 11.61 9.70 -3.65
N ARG A 121 11.09 10.46 -4.62
CA ARG A 121 9.88 11.27 -4.52
C ARG A 121 9.07 11.18 -5.83
N PRO A 122 7.76 11.42 -5.80
CA PRO A 122 7.09 11.94 -6.99
C PRO A 122 7.76 13.25 -7.42
#